data_AF-A0A2V6WX09-F1
#
_entry.id   AF-A0A2V6WX09-F1
#
_cell.length_a   1.000
_cell.length_b   1.000
_cell.length_c   1.000
_cell.angle_alpha   90.00
_cell.angle_beta   90.00
_cell.angle_gamma   90.00
#
_symmetry.space_group_name_H-M   'P 1'
#
loop_
_entity.id
_entity.type
_entity.pdbx_description
1 polymer ?
#
loop_
_entity_poly.entity_id
_entity_poly.type
_entity_poly.pdbx_seq_one_letter_code
_entity_poly.pdbx_strand_id
1 'polypeptide(L)'
;LPVFATALGRQRQTGFLAPTFGSSTLRGFSAKLPFYWAISDSQDLTVSLDGYSKRGVGANAEYRYLLGGGARGSASGFFIQETEVTQDLRG
;
A
#
# COMPACT_ATOMS: atom_id res chain seq x y z
N LEU A 1 -29.24 21.55 11.00
CA LEU A 1 -29.61 21.44 9.58
C LEU A 1 -28.68 20.42 8.94
N PRO A 2 -29.18 19.30 8.37
CA PRO A 2 -28.31 18.33 7.72
C PRO A 2 -27.96 18.80 6.31
N VAL A 3 -26.69 18.70 5.91
CA VAL A 3 -26.26 18.91 4.53
C VAL A 3 -26.15 17.54 3.87
N PHE A 4 -27.19 17.18 3.13
CA PHE A 4 -27.13 16.09 2.15
C PHE A 4 -26.36 16.61 0.93
N ALA A 5 -25.02 16.56 0.97
CA ALA A 5 -24.21 16.71 -0.23
C ALA A 5 -24.27 15.38 -1.00
N THR A 6 -25.16 15.33 -1.98
CA THR A 6 -25.25 14.26 -2.97
C THR A 6 -23.91 14.13 -3.68
N ALA A 7 -23.56 12.91 -4.10
CA ALA A 7 -22.31 12.59 -4.78
C ALA A 7 -22.08 13.50 -6.00
N LEU A 8 -21.22 14.50 -5.85
CA LEU A 8 -20.74 15.34 -6.95
C LEU A 8 -19.31 14.93 -7.32
N GLY A 9 -19.21 13.85 -8.09
CA GLY A 9 -18.40 13.88 -9.32
C GLY A 9 -16.89 13.96 -9.23
N ARG A 10 -16.23 13.49 -8.16
CA ARG A 10 -14.81 13.11 -8.26
C ARG A 10 -14.73 11.60 -8.29
N GLN A 11 -14.96 11.04 -9.48
CA GLN A 11 -14.76 9.62 -9.75
C GLN A 11 -13.39 9.22 -9.20
N ARG A 12 -13.36 8.29 -8.24
CA ARG A 12 -12.10 7.87 -7.61
C ARG A 12 -11.22 7.32 -8.73
N GLN A 13 -10.03 7.89 -8.90
CA GLN A 13 -9.16 7.54 -10.02
C GLN A 13 -8.23 6.40 -9.63
N THR A 14 -8.09 5.44 -10.52
CA THR A 14 -7.10 4.36 -10.43
C THR A 14 -5.77 4.85 -10.99
N GLY A 15 -4.67 4.55 -10.30
CA GLY A 15 -3.35 4.96 -10.77
C GLY A 15 -2.24 4.71 -9.76
N PHE A 16 -1.02 5.01 -10.20
CA PHE A 16 0.13 5.01 -9.31
C PHE A 16 0.04 6.16 -8.32
N LEU A 17 0.30 5.84 -7.06
CA LEU A 17 0.54 6.85 -6.04
C LEU A 17 2.00 7.29 -6.10
N ALA A 18 2.30 8.42 -5.46
CA ALA A 18 3.68 8.87 -5.35
C ALA A 18 4.54 7.77 -4.69
N PRO A 19 5.68 7.42 -5.29
CA PRO A 19 6.60 6.50 -4.65
C PRO A 19 7.16 7.13 -3.38
N THR A 20 7.48 6.30 -2.40
CA THR A 20 8.10 6.75 -1.15
C THR A 20 9.46 6.11 -1.00
N PHE A 21 10.44 6.90 -0.58
CA PHE A 21 11.79 6.45 -0.29
C PHE A 21 12.08 6.63 1.20
N GLY A 22 12.97 5.79 1.73
CA GLY A 22 13.33 5.84 3.14
C GLY A 22 14.64 5.12 3.42
N SER A 23 15.14 5.27 4.64
CA SER A 23 16.30 4.53 5.12
C SER A 23 16.12 4.17 6.59
N SER A 24 16.51 2.95 6.96
CA SER A 24 16.47 2.49 8.35
C SER A 24 17.60 1.51 8.65
N THR A 25 17.99 1.39 9.91
CA THR A 25 19.02 0.43 10.34
C THR A 25 18.63 -1.02 9.99
N LEU A 26 17.33 -1.34 10.13
CA LEU A 26 16.78 -2.68 9.95
C LEU A 26 16.58 -3.09 8.47
N ARG A 27 16.11 -2.17 7.63
CA ARG A 27 15.75 -2.45 6.22
C ARG A 27 16.76 -1.91 5.21
N GLY A 28 17.69 -1.07 5.66
CA GLY A 28 18.57 -0.30 4.80
C GLY A 28 17.81 0.77 4.02
N PHE A 29 18.29 1.10 2.84
CA PHE A 29 17.58 1.96 1.90
C PHE A 29 16.32 1.24 1.40
N SER A 30 15.22 1.96 1.30
CA SER A 30 13.93 1.42 0.89
C SER A 30 13.25 2.28 -0.14
N ALA A 31 12.58 1.64 -1.10
CA ALA A 31 11.70 2.26 -2.07
C ALA A 31 10.37 1.52 -2.11
N LYS A 32 9.26 2.25 -2.12
CA LYS A 32 7.91 1.68 -2.20
C LYS A 32 7.16 2.34 -3.35
N LEU A 33 6.57 1.52 -4.22
CA LEU A 33 5.79 1.94 -5.37
C LEU A 33 4.35 1.46 -5.21
N PRO A 34 3.41 2.33 -4.79
CA PRO A 34 2.02 1.96 -4.60
C PRO A 34 1.19 2.18 -5.88
N PHE A 35 0.26 1.27 -6.12
CA PHE A 35 -0.80 1.37 -7.11
C PHE A 35 -2.15 1.31 -6.40
N TYR A 36 -2.95 2.34 -6.62
CA TYR A 36 -4.29 2.48 -6.06
C TYR A 36 -5.32 2.13 -7.12
N TRP A 37 -6.23 1.22 -6.79
CA TRP A 37 -7.33 0.78 -7.63
C TRP A 37 -8.66 1.14 -6.99
N ALA A 38 -9.35 2.12 -7.59
CA ALA A 38 -10.74 2.40 -7.27
C ALA A 38 -11.64 1.35 -7.94
N ILE A 39 -12.10 0.38 -7.15
CA ILE A 39 -12.98 -0.71 -7.64
C ILE A 39 -14.41 -0.18 -7.80
N SER A 40 -14.86 0.62 -6.83
CA SER A 40 -16.14 1.34 -6.87
C SER A 40 -16.07 2.57 -5.96
N ASP A 41 -17.14 3.37 -5.91
CA ASP A 41 -17.21 4.54 -5.04
C ASP A 41 -17.05 4.19 -3.55
N SER A 42 -17.34 2.95 -3.17
CA SER A 42 -17.27 2.48 -1.78
C SER A 42 -16.20 1.43 -1.51
N GLN A 43 -15.38 1.06 -2.51
CA GLN A 43 -14.36 0.03 -2.37
C GLN A 43 -13.07 0.40 -3.09
N ASP A 44 -11.94 0.18 -2.44
CA ASP A 44 -10.62 0.37 -3.03
C ASP A 44 -9.61 -0.71 -2.61
N LEU A 45 -8.63 -0.93 -3.47
CA LEU A 45 -7.49 -1.79 -3.23
C LEU A 45 -6.21 -1.00 -3.49
N THR A 46 -5.29 -1.00 -2.54
CA THR A 46 -3.93 -0.48 -2.72
C THR A 46 -2.97 -1.65 -2.71
N VAL A 47 -2.20 -1.82 -3.79
CA VAL A 47 -1.11 -2.80 -3.86
C VAL A 47 0.20 -2.06 -3.97
N SER A 48 1.26 -2.57 -3.37
CA SER A 48 2.58 -1.95 -3.45
C SER A 48 3.67 -2.97 -3.59
N LEU A 49 4.71 -2.59 -4.33
CA LEU A 49 5.99 -3.27 -4.37
C LEU A 49 6.98 -2.48 -3.51
N ASP A 50 7.66 -3.20 -2.64
CA ASP A 50 8.62 -2.63 -1.70
C ASP A 50 10.00 -3.24 -1.96
N GLY A 51 11.01 -2.41 -2.20
CA GLY A 51 12.41 -2.81 -2.25
C GLY A 51 13.12 -2.42 -0.96
N TYR A 52 13.87 -3.34 -0.35
CA TYR A 52 14.66 -3.13 0.85
C TYR A 52 16.10 -3.60 0.64
N SER A 53 17.07 -2.70 0.75
CA SER A 53 18.47 -3.02 0.47
C SER A 53 19.08 -4.08 1.40
N LYS A 54 18.52 -4.26 2.62
CA LYS A 54 18.97 -5.29 3.58
C LYS A 54 18.00 -6.45 3.76
N ARG A 55 16.79 -6.38 3.20
CA ARG A 55 15.70 -7.35 3.47
C ARG A 55 15.08 -7.95 2.23
N GLY A 56 15.60 -7.64 1.04
CA GLY A 56 15.07 -8.16 -0.21
C GLY A 56 13.84 -7.38 -0.70
N VAL A 57 12.88 -8.08 -1.26
CA VAL A 57 11.71 -7.48 -1.93
C VAL A 57 10.44 -7.91 -1.21
N GLY A 58 9.51 -6.98 -1.05
CA GLY A 58 8.21 -7.21 -0.46
C GLY A 58 7.08 -6.76 -1.37
N ALA A 59 5.89 -7.26 -1.04
CA ALA A 59 4.63 -6.80 -1.58
C ALA A 59 3.64 -6.59 -0.45
N ASN A 60 2.80 -5.57 -0.58
CA ASN A 60 1.74 -5.28 0.38
C ASN A 60 0.44 -4.99 -0.36
N ALA A 61 -0.67 -5.46 0.21
CA ALA A 61 -2.00 -5.22 -0.29
C ALA A 61 -2.91 -4.77 0.86
N GLU A 62 -3.72 -3.75 0.61
CA GLU A 62 -4.73 -3.25 1.53
C GLU A 62 -6.04 -3.04 0.77
N TYR A 63 -7.07 -3.77 1.16
CA TYR A 63 -8.42 -3.65 0.64
C TYR A 63 -9.30 -2.96 1.68
N ARG A 64 -10.11 -1.98 1.25
CA ARG A 64 -11.02 -1.23 2.11
C ARG A 64 -12.40 -1.18 1.47
N TYR A 65 -13.42 -1.26 2.31
CA TYR A 65 -14.81 -1.21 1.86
C TYR A 65 -15.72 -0.44 2.82
N LEU A 66 -16.75 0.18 2.25
CA LEU A 66 -17.87 0.81 2.92
C LEU A 66 -19.15 0.16 2.36
N LEU A 67 -19.92 -0.50 3.22
CA LEU A 67 -21.20 -1.12 2.89
C LEU A 67 -22.37 -0.17 3.25
N GLY A 68 -23.55 -0.49 2.72
CA GLY A 68 -24.78 0.19 3.09
C GLY A 68 -25.03 0.15 4.61
N GLY A 69 -25.60 1.23 5.15
CA GLY A 69 -25.85 1.36 6.59
C GLY A 69 -24.62 1.81 7.41
N GLY A 70 -23.52 2.19 6.76
CA GLY A 70 -22.33 2.74 7.44
C GLY A 70 -21.34 1.70 7.95
N ALA A 71 -21.57 0.41 7.69
CA ALA A 71 -20.62 -0.64 7.99
C ALA A 71 -19.34 -0.47 7.16
N ARG A 72 -18.18 -0.52 7.81
CA ARG A 72 -16.87 -0.33 7.18
C ARG A 72 -15.90 -1.41 7.61
N GLY A 73 -14.94 -1.74 6.74
CA GLY A 73 -13.90 -2.69 7.07
C GLY A 73 -12.67 -2.53 6.20
N SER A 74 -11.58 -3.16 6.64
CA SER A 74 -10.36 -3.29 5.86
C SER A 74 -9.73 -4.67 6.07
N ALA A 75 -9.03 -5.13 5.05
CA ALA A 75 -8.19 -6.32 5.09
C ALA A 75 -6.82 -5.94 4.55
N SER A 76 -5.76 -6.40 5.21
CA SER A 76 -4.40 -6.13 4.77
C SER A 76 -3.56 -7.40 4.80
N GLY A 77 -2.63 -7.48 3.86
CA GLY A 77 -1.67 -8.56 3.74
C GLY A 77 -0.31 -7.99 3.36
N PHE A 78 0.74 -8.62 3.87
CA PHE A 78 2.10 -8.32 3.46
C PHE A 78 2.86 -9.62 3.23
N PHE A 79 3.79 -9.58 2.30
CA PHE A 79 4.70 -10.67 2.00
C PHE A 79 6.09 -10.08 1.78
N ILE A 80 7.11 -10.74 2.30
CA ILE A 80 8.51 -10.37 2.08
C ILE A 80 9.26 -11.63 1.70
N GLN A 81 9.95 -11.57 0.57
CA GLN A 81 10.97 -12.52 0.22
C GLN A 81 12.31 -11.96 0.69
N GLU A 82 12.80 -12.51 1.80
CA GLU A 82 14.07 -12.09 2.38
C GLU A 82 15.22 -12.66 1.55
N THR A 83 16.10 -11.78 1.10
CA THR A 83 17.40 -12.17 0.55
C THR A 83 18.36 -12.31 1.71
N GLU A 84 18.98 -13.48 1.87
CA GLU A 84 20.11 -13.63 2.79
C GLU A 84 21.22 -12.68 2.33
N VAL A 85 21.48 -11.67 3.14
CA VAL A 85 22.72 -10.90 3.01
C VAL A 85 23.80 -11.82 3.56
N THR A 86 24.39 -12.65 2.70
CA THR A 86 25.57 -13.44 3.02
C THR A 86 26.63 -12.50 3.56
N GLN A 87 26.84 -12.54 4.87
CA GLN A 87 27.85 -11.75 5.56
C GLN A 87 29.22 -12.43 5.38
N ASP A 88 29.59 -12.72 4.13
CA ASP A 88 30.94 -13.11 3.74
C ASP A 88 31.76 -11.83 3.61
N LEU A 89 32.23 -11.31 4.74
CA LEU A 89 33.49 -10.57 4.88
C LEU A 89 33.79 -10.46 6.39
N ARG A 90 34.07 -11.62 6.99
CA ARG A 90 35.09 -11.69 8.04
C ARG A 90 36.44 -11.68 7.32
N GLY A 91 37.11 -10.53 7.37
CA GLY A 91 38.52 -10.35 7.09
C GLY A 91 39.06 -9.41 8.13
#